data_AF-A0A023BSG3-F1
#
_entry.id   AF-A0A023BSG3-F1
#
_cell.length_a   1.000
_cell.length_b   1.000
_cell.length_c   1.000
_cell.angle_alpha   90.00
_cell.angle_beta   90.00
_cell.angle_gamma   90.00
#
_symmetry.space_group_name_H-M   'P 1'
#
loop_
_entity.id
_entity.type
_entity.pdbx_description
1 polymer ?
#
loop_
_entity_poly.entity_id
_entity_poly.type
_entity_poly.pdbx_seq_one_letter_code
_entity_poly.pdbx_strand_id
1 'polypeptide(L)'
;MEEQYKDIKDLVKEAGLETPSENFLKNVMDQVELSAIEVSPAYKPLISKKVWFMVGVATAMLLCTIPFLSESEESILGTIDFSFFDKISFKNPFSGFTFYKTTIYGILFLALLFLIQITVLKRRIDRRFSL
;
A
#
# COMPACT_ATOMS: atom_id res chain seq x y z
N MET A 1 21.86 46.89 -27.15
CA MET A 1 21.79 45.45 -26.80
C MET A 1 20.94 44.64 -27.78
N GLU A 2 20.07 45.25 -28.60
CA GLU A 2 19.24 44.50 -29.58
C GLU A 2 19.98 44.07 -30.85
N GLU A 3 20.99 44.83 -31.31
CA GLU A 3 21.73 44.50 -32.54
C GLU A 3 22.52 43.18 -32.45
N GLN A 4 23.03 42.83 -31.27
CA GLN A 4 23.89 41.66 -31.07
C GLN A 4 23.15 40.31 -31.27
N TYR A 5 21.83 40.30 -31.10
CA TYR A 5 21.00 39.10 -31.33
C TYR A 5 20.58 38.95 -32.80
N LYS A 6 20.65 40.03 -33.58
CA LYS A 6 20.26 40.02 -34.99
C LYS A 6 21.26 39.21 -35.81
N ASP A 7 22.55 39.42 -35.59
CA ASP A 7 23.62 38.65 -36.25
C ASP A 7 23.50 37.16 -35.94
N ILE A 8 23.23 36.79 -34.68
CA ILE A 8 23.07 35.38 -34.30
C ILE A 8 21.88 34.75 -35.04
N LYS A 9 20.77 35.50 -35.18
CA LYS A 9 19.58 35.02 -35.87
C LYS A 9 19.81 34.84 -37.36
N ASP A 10 20.55 35.74 -37.99
CA ASP A 10 20.87 35.68 -39.42
C ASP A 10 21.87 34.54 -39.70
N LEU A 11 22.87 34.34 -38.82
CA LEU A 11 23.83 33.22 -38.89
C LEU A 11 23.14 31.85 -38.75
N VAL A 12 22.19 31.71 -37.82
CA VAL A 12 21.41 30.47 -37.65
C VAL A 12 20.51 30.20 -38.86
N LYS A 13 20.02 31.26 -39.51
CA LYS A 13 19.18 31.16 -40.70
C LYS A 13 19.97 30.79 -41.95
N GLU A 14 21.21 31.29 -42.05
CA GLU A 14 22.16 31.02 -43.13
C GLU A 14 22.78 29.61 -43.03
N ALA A 15 23.01 29.11 -41.81
CA ALA A 15 23.48 27.74 -41.56
C ALA A 15 22.48 26.66 -42.03
N GLY A 16 21.21 27.02 -42.23
CA GLY A 16 20.15 26.09 -42.58
C GLY A 16 19.76 25.19 -41.40
N LEU A 17 18.49 24.78 -41.36
CA LEU A 17 18.07 23.74 -40.45
C LEU A 17 18.53 22.41 -41.04
N GLU A 18 19.54 21.79 -40.43
CA GLU A 18 19.92 20.41 -40.71
C GLU A 18 18.65 19.55 -40.67
N THR A 19 18.22 19.07 -41.84
CA THR A 19 17.05 18.20 -41.91
C THR A 19 17.45 16.87 -41.29
N PRO A 20 16.73 16.43 -40.25
CA PRO A 20 17.02 15.13 -39.66
C PRO A 20 16.91 14.05 -40.73
N SER A 21 17.65 12.95 -40.55
CA SER A 21 17.52 11.80 -41.46
C SER A 21 16.07 11.33 -41.53
N GLU A 22 15.65 10.77 -42.66
CA GLU A 22 14.25 10.35 -42.87
C GLU A 22 13.75 9.38 -41.77
N ASN A 23 14.67 8.63 -41.16
CA ASN A 23 14.38 7.67 -40.10
C ASN A 23 14.63 8.20 -38.68
N PHE A 24 15.01 9.46 -38.50
CA PHE A 24 15.34 10.04 -37.19
C PHE A 24 14.18 9.90 -36.21
N LEU A 25 12.99 10.34 -36.63
CA LEU A 25 11.81 10.31 -35.76
C LEU A 25 11.43 8.86 -35.42
N LYS A 26 11.53 7.94 -36.39
CA LYS A 26 11.30 6.52 -36.17
C LYS A 26 12.29 5.93 -35.15
N ASN A 27 13.59 6.20 -35.29
CA ASN A 27 14.61 5.68 -34.37
C ASN A 27 14.46 6.25 -32.95
N VAL A 28 14.10 7.52 -32.83
CA VAL A 28 13.83 8.14 -31.52
C VAL A 28 12.60 7.50 -30.90
N MET A 29 11.52 7.32 -31.66
CA MET A 29 10.29 6.74 -31.13
C MET A 29 10.45 5.26 -30.77
N ASP A 30 11.18 4.48 -31.57
CA ASP A 30 11.53 3.09 -31.27
C ASP A 30 12.31 2.99 -29.95
N GLN A 31 13.27 3.89 -29.69
CA GLN A 31 14.01 3.93 -28.41
C GLN A 31 13.14 4.39 -27.23
N VAL A 32 12.26 5.36 -27.46
CA VAL A 32 11.31 5.83 -26.43
C VAL A 32 10.35 4.71 -26.05
N GLU A 33 9.81 3.97 -27.01
CA GLU A 33 8.92 2.83 -26.74
C GLU A 33 9.63 1.72 -25.94
N LEU A 34 10.86 1.36 -26.32
CA LEU A 34 11.66 0.38 -25.57
C LEU A 34 11.92 0.84 -24.12
N SER A 35 12.29 2.11 -23.93
CA SER A 35 12.50 2.67 -22.59
C SER A 35 11.19 2.82 -21.78
N ALA A 36 10.06 3.11 -22.43
CA ALA A 36 8.76 3.21 -21.76
C ALA A 36 8.25 1.84 -21.27
N ILE A 37 8.56 0.77 -22.00
CA ILE A 37 8.27 -0.61 -21.58
C ILE A 37 9.10 -1.01 -20.35
N GLU A 38 10.37 -0.60 -20.29
CA GLU A 38 11.25 -0.87 -19.14
C GLU A 38 10.89 -0.05 -17.89
N VAL A 39 10.29 1.13 -18.07
CA VAL A 39 9.95 2.07 -16.98
C VAL A 39 8.53 1.88 -16.45
N SER A 40 7.72 0.98 -17.03
CA SER A 40 6.44 0.63 -16.41
C SER A 40 6.72 0.06 -15.01
N PRO A 41 6.34 0.75 -13.91
CA PRO A 41 6.60 0.25 -12.59
C PRO A 41 5.74 -0.99 -12.42
N ALA A 42 6.34 -2.17 -12.61
CA ALA A 42 5.66 -3.43 -12.49
C ALA A 42 4.96 -3.44 -11.13
N TYR A 43 3.62 -3.36 -11.17
CA TYR A 43 2.80 -3.15 -9.98
C TYR A 43 3.10 -4.27 -8.98
N LYS A 44 3.80 -3.92 -7.91
CA LYS A 44 4.11 -4.83 -6.81
C LYS A 44 3.04 -4.61 -5.75
N PRO A 45 2.16 -5.59 -5.50
CA PRO A 45 1.12 -5.43 -4.49
C PRO A 45 1.77 -5.15 -3.13
N LEU A 46 1.36 -4.07 -2.46
CA LEU A 46 1.89 -3.65 -1.14
C LEU A 46 1.83 -4.79 -0.11
N ILE A 47 0.85 -5.68 -0.24
CA ILE A 47 0.66 -6.85 0.61
C ILE A 47 0.46 -8.06 -0.29
N SER A 48 1.33 -9.06 -0.14
CA SER A 48 1.24 -10.35 -0.83
C SER A 48 -0.09 -11.05 -0.53
N LYS A 49 -0.62 -11.81 -1.50
CA LYS A 49 -1.85 -12.61 -1.34
C LYS A 49 -1.81 -13.52 -0.11
N LYS A 50 -0.62 -14.02 0.26
CA LYS A 50 -0.40 -14.87 1.44
C LYS A 50 -0.69 -14.14 2.75
N VAL A 51 -0.26 -12.87 2.86
CA VAL A 51 -0.47 -12.05 4.06
C VAL A 51 -1.95 -11.68 4.19
N TRP A 52 -2.63 -11.42 3.07
CA TRP A 52 -4.08 -11.22 3.06
C TRP A 52 -4.86 -12.44 3.58
N PHE A 53 -4.43 -13.65 3.20
CA PHE A 53 -5.02 -14.87 3.73
C PHE A 53 -4.80 -14.99 5.24
N MET A 54 -3.58 -14.71 5.72
CA MET A 54 -3.26 -14.73 7.15
C MET A 54 -4.11 -13.75 7.97
N VAL A 55 -4.31 -12.53 7.46
CA VAL A 55 -5.18 -11.52 8.10
C VAL A 55 -6.64 -11.98 8.14
N GLY A 56 -7.14 -12.57 7.06
CA GLY A 56 -8.49 -13.14 7.00
C GLY A 56 -8.69 -14.25 8.03
N VAL A 57 -7.74 -15.17 8.13
CA VAL A 57 -7.75 -16.26 9.12
C VAL A 57 -7.71 -15.71 10.55
N ALA A 58 -6.82 -14.76 10.84
CA ALA A 58 -6.72 -14.15 12.16
C ALA A 58 -8.03 -13.47 12.59
N THR A 59 -8.68 -12.77 11.64
CA THR A 59 -9.95 -12.09 11.89
C THR A 59 -11.09 -13.09 12.11
N ALA A 60 -11.16 -14.14 11.29
CA ALA A 60 -12.16 -15.19 11.41
C ALA A 60 -12.01 -15.94 12.74
N MET A 61 -10.78 -16.26 13.14
CA MET A 61 -10.48 -16.87 14.44
C MET A 61 -10.98 -15.98 15.58
N LEU A 62 -10.70 -14.67 15.52
CA LEU A 62 -11.16 -13.75 16.55
C LEU A 62 -12.69 -13.70 16.62
N LEU A 63 -13.36 -13.61 15.47
CA LEU A 63 -14.82 -13.63 15.39
C LEU A 63 -15.45 -14.91 15.94
N CYS A 64 -14.83 -16.08 15.67
CA CYS A 64 -15.28 -17.35 16.20
C CYS A 64 -15.10 -17.46 17.72
N THR A 65 -14.09 -16.81 18.30
CA THR A 65 -13.86 -16.83 19.76
C THR A 65 -14.80 -15.92 20.55
N ILE A 66 -15.40 -14.89 19.92
CA ILE A 66 -16.32 -13.94 20.57
C ILE A 66 -17.54 -14.63 21.22
N PRO A 67 -18.33 -15.48 20.52
CA PRO A 67 -19.53 -16.09 21.10
C PRO A 67 -19.20 -17.12 22.18
N PHE A 68 -18.05 -17.78 22.09
CA PHE A 68 -17.58 -18.70 23.14
C PHE A 68 -17.13 -17.97 24.40
N LEU A 69 -16.89 -16.65 24.34
CA LEU A 69 -16.45 -15.84 25.48
C LEU A 69 -17.60 -15.41 26.43
N SER A 70 -18.84 -15.82 26.15
CA SER A 70 -20.00 -15.47 26.97
C SER A 70 -20.47 -16.66 27.80
N GLU A 71 -20.62 -16.41 29.10
CA GLU A 71 -21.27 -17.25 30.10
C GLU A 71 -20.50 -18.49 30.57
N SER A 72 -19.22 -18.31 30.89
CA SER A 72 -18.59 -19.13 31.91
C SER A 72 -17.89 -18.22 32.92
N GLU A 73 -18.23 -18.42 34.20
CA GLU A 73 -17.48 -17.92 35.37
C GLU A 73 -16.02 -18.46 35.36
N GLU A 74 -15.73 -19.43 34.50
CA GLU A 74 -14.43 -20.01 34.26
C GLU A 74 -13.76 -19.31 33.06
N SER A 75 -12.76 -18.49 33.38
CA SER A 75 -11.96 -17.71 32.44
C SER A 75 -11.38 -18.58 31.30
N ILE A 76 -12.01 -18.57 30.13
CA ILE A 76 -11.48 -19.20 28.90
C ILE A 76 -10.18 -18.49 28.44
N LEU A 77 -9.91 -17.28 28.95
CA LEU A 77 -8.62 -16.61 28.85
C LEU A 77 -7.51 -17.29 29.67
N GLY A 78 -7.84 -18.21 30.59
CA GLY A 78 -6.88 -19.02 31.34
C GLY A 78 -6.39 -20.26 30.58
N THR A 79 -7.12 -20.71 29.56
CA THR A 79 -6.77 -21.91 28.78
C THR A 79 -6.01 -21.56 27.50
N ILE A 80 -6.10 -20.32 27.02
CA ILE A 80 -5.21 -19.81 25.99
C ILE A 80 -3.88 -19.52 26.69
N ASP A 81 -2.89 -20.37 26.42
CA ASP A 81 -1.55 -20.19 26.96
C ASP A 81 -0.90 -18.95 26.32
N PHE A 82 -1.14 -17.79 26.94
CA PHE A 82 -0.52 -16.52 26.60
C PHE A 82 0.98 -16.48 26.96
N SER A 83 1.63 -17.61 27.29
CA SER A 83 3.08 -17.68 27.53
C SER A 83 3.94 -17.15 26.37
N PHE A 84 3.39 -17.11 25.15
CA PHE A 84 4.00 -16.41 24.02
C PHE A 84 4.13 -14.90 24.24
N PHE A 85 3.18 -14.28 24.93
CA PHE A 85 3.24 -12.87 25.33
C PHE A 85 4.12 -12.66 26.56
N ASP A 86 4.27 -13.64 27.47
CA ASP A 86 5.18 -13.51 28.62
C ASP A 86 6.66 -13.43 28.20
N LYS A 87 7.02 -14.09 27.09
CA LYS A 87 8.38 -14.04 26.54
C LYS A 87 8.73 -12.67 25.94
N ILE A 88 7.72 -11.88 25.60
CA ILE A 88 7.85 -10.49 25.15
C ILE A 88 7.53 -9.66 26.38
N SER A 89 8.54 -9.16 27.10
CA SER A 89 8.35 -8.36 28.31
C SER A 89 7.63 -7.03 28.04
N PHE A 90 6.35 -7.10 27.68
CA PHE A 90 5.46 -5.99 27.51
C PHE A 90 4.86 -5.75 28.88
N LYS A 91 5.55 -4.92 29.68
CA LYS A 91 5.04 -4.41 30.95
C LYS A 91 3.66 -3.82 30.67
N ASN A 92 2.60 -4.56 30.99
CA ASN A 92 1.22 -4.23 30.61
C ASN A 92 0.87 -2.81 31.12
N PRO A 93 0.88 -1.78 30.27
CA PRO A 93 0.69 -0.40 30.70
C PRO A 93 -0.77 -0.13 31.12
N PHE A 94 -1.65 -1.10 30.86
CA PHE A 94 -3.08 -1.07 31.17
C PHE A 94 -3.46 -1.91 32.40
N SER A 95 -2.48 -2.30 33.24
CA SER A 95 -2.72 -3.13 34.44
C SER A 95 -3.66 -2.51 35.48
N GLY A 96 -3.90 -1.20 35.43
CA GLY A 96 -4.91 -0.50 36.25
C GLY A 96 -6.27 -0.29 35.58
N PHE A 97 -6.48 -0.76 34.35
CA PHE A 97 -7.67 -0.46 33.56
C PHE A 97 -8.59 -1.67 33.46
N THR A 98 -9.80 -1.58 34.04
CA THR A 98 -10.83 -2.61 33.92
C THR A 98 -11.59 -2.43 32.61
N PHE A 99 -11.37 -3.34 31.66
CA PHE A 99 -12.10 -3.33 30.39
C PHE A 99 -13.51 -3.89 30.57
N TYR A 100 -14.52 -3.04 30.38
CA TYR A 100 -15.91 -3.49 30.32
C TYR A 100 -16.16 -4.29 29.03
N LYS A 101 -17.00 -5.33 29.10
CA LYS A 101 -17.31 -6.22 27.96
C LYS A 101 -17.78 -5.45 26.72
N THR A 102 -18.57 -4.39 26.91
CA THR A 102 -19.04 -3.50 25.84
C THR A 102 -17.90 -2.76 25.14
N THR A 103 -16.88 -2.31 25.88
CA THR A 103 -15.69 -1.66 25.33
C THR A 103 -14.87 -2.63 24.48
N ILE A 104 -14.75 -3.89 24.91
CA ILE A 104 -14.06 -4.95 24.16
C ILE A 104 -14.78 -5.22 22.83
N TYR A 105 -16.11 -5.36 22.85
CA TYR A 105 -16.89 -5.52 21.61
C TYR A 105 -16.77 -4.31 20.68
N GLY A 106 -16.74 -3.10 21.22
CA GLY A 106 -16.54 -1.87 20.44
C GLY A 106 -15.16 -1.79 19.77
N ILE A 107 -14.09 -2.09 20.50
CA ILE A 107 -12.71 -2.14 19.97
C ILE A 107 -12.61 -3.18 18.86
N LEU A 108 -13.25 -4.33 19.04
CA LEU A 108 -13.25 -5.40 18.07
C LEU A 108 -14.01 -5.05 16.79
N PHE A 109 -15.19 -4.46 16.95
CA PHE A 109 -15.96 -3.93 15.82
C PHE A 109 -15.18 -2.85 15.05
N LEU A 110 -14.50 -1.95 15.78
CA LEU A 110 -13.65 -0.93 15.18
C LEU A 110 -12.47 -1.55 14.40
N ALA A 111 -11.80 -2.55 14.96
CA ALA A 111 -10.73 -3.27 14.29
C ALA A 111 -11.21 -3.94 12.98
N LEU A 112 -12.41 -4.53 13.01
CA LEU A 112 -13.04 -5.11 11.83
C LEU A 112 -13.31 -4.06 10.76
N LEU A 113 -13.86 -2.90 11.14
CA LEU A 113 -14.08 -1.79 10.22
C LEU A 113 -12.77 -1.30 9.60
N PHE A 114 -11.68 -1.20 10.37
CA PHE A 114 -10.37 -0.83 9.85
C PHE A 114 -9.87 -1.82 8.78
N LEU A 115 -10.06 -3.13 8.99
CA LEU A 115 -9.70 -4.14 7.99
C LEU A 115 -10.47 -3.96 6.68
N ILE A 116 -11.79 -3.70 6.77
CA ILE A 116 -12.61 -3.40 5.59
C ILE A 116 -12.10 -2.14 4.89
N GLN A 117 -11.85 -1.06 5.64
CA GLN A 117 -11.34 0.20 5.09
C GLN A 117 -10.01 0.02 4.35
N ILE A 118 -9.07 -0.73 4.92
CA ILE A 118 -7.79 -1.05 4.28
C ILE A 118 -8.00 -1.85 2.98
N THR A 119 -8.93 -2.82 2.98
CA THR A 119 -9.28 -3.59 1.77
C THR A 119 -9.80 -2.69 0.65
N VAL A 120 -10.74 -1.81 0.99
CA VAL A 120 -11.37 -0.88 0.04
C VAL A 120 -10.35 0.11 -0.52
N LEU A 121 -9.52 0.69 0.35
CA LEU A 121 -8.49 1.64 -0.04
C LEU A 121 -7.45 0.98 -0.96
N LYS A 122 -7.00 -0.23 -0.63
CA LYS A 122 -6.12 -1.03 -1.49
C LYS A 122 -6.75 -1.26 -2.87
N ARG A 123 -8.00 -1.75 -2.92
CA ARG A 123 -8.69 -2.01 -4.20
C ARG A 123 -8.81 -0.75 -5.07
N ARG A 124 -9.00 0.42 -4.44
CA ARG A 124 -9.06 1.71 -5.13
C ARG A 124 -7.72 2.13 -5.71
N ILE A 125 -6.64 1.96 -4.94
CA ILE A 125 -5.27 2.25 -5.38
C ILE A 125 -4.90 1.34 -6.55
N ASP A 126 -5.15 0.03 -6.43
CA ASP A 126 -4.86 -0.96 -7.47
C ASP A 126 -5.49 -0.59 -8.82
N ARG A 127 -6.72 -0.08 -8.82
CA ARG A 127 -7.41 0.37 -10.04
C ARG A 127 -6.83 1.63 -10.67
N ARG A 128 -6.15 2.48 -9.90
CA ARG A 128 -5.59 3.75 -10.38
C ARG A 128 -4.20 3.58 -10.97
N PHE A 129 -3.46 2.55 -10.55
CA PHE A 129 -2.06 2.30 -10.94
C PHE A 129 -1.90 1.10 -11.90
N SER A 130 -3.00 0.53 -12.40
CA SER A 130 -3.00 -0.54 -13.42
C SER A 130 -3.35 -0.03 -14.83
N LEU A 131 -3.08 1.25 -15.12
CA LEU A 131 -3.08 1.85 -16.46
C LEU A 131 -1.63 2.14 -16.83
#